data_AF-A0A2N0L244-F1
#
_entry.id   AF-A0A2N0L244-F1
#
_cell.length_a   1.000
_cell.length_b   1.000
_cell.length_c   1.000
_cell.angle_alpha   90.00
_cell.angle_beta   90.00
_cell.angle_gamma   90.00
#
_symmetry.space_group_name_H-M   'P 1'
#
loop_
_entity.id
_entity.type
_entity.pdbx_description
1 polymer ?
#
loop_
_entity_poly.entity_id
_entity_poly.type
_entity_poly.pdbx_seq_one_letter_code
_entity_poly.pdbx_strand_id
1 'polypeptide(L)'
;PTSIFIAKLYIFTAAVNSGLAWLAIVGVINSVVSAYYYVRVIRTMYLQPSVSQDKVSAPVSSWVALTLAGATMLWMGIAPGYILRVSESAAVVLGG
;
A
#
# COMPACT_ATOMS: atom_id res chain seq x y z
N PRO A 1 2.17 -7.09 7.44
CA PRO A 1 2.97 -7.34 6.22
C PRO A 1 2.16 -7.04 4.94
N THR A 2 1.83 -5.76 4.71
CA THR A 2 1.26 -5.32 3.43
C THR A 2 2.41 -4.87 2.52
N SER A 3 2.33 -5.17 1.22
CA SER A 3 3.42 -4.86 0.27
C SER A 3 3.77 -3.37 0.25
N ILE A 4 2.77 -2.49 0.39
CA ILE A 4 2.98 -1.04 0.47
C ILE A 4 3.81 -0.64 1.69
N PHE A 5 3.57 -1.25 2.85
CA PHE A 5 4.36 -0.96 4.05
C PHE A 5 5.82 -1.37 3.88
N ILE A 6 6.05 -2.57 3.33
CA ILE A 6 7.40 -3.06 3.06
C ILE A 6 8.13 -2.13 2.08
N ALA A 7 7.49 -1.76 0.96
CA ALA A 7 8.06 -0.86 -0.02
C ALA A 7 8.46 0.50 0.58
N LYS A 8 7.58 1.11 1.38
CA LYS A 8 7.89 2.39 2.07
C LYS A 8 9.06 2.25 3.03
N LEU A 9 9.12 1.17 3.81
CA LEU A 9 10.22 0.93 4.73
C LEU A 9 11.55 0.87 3.99
N TYR A 10 11.63 0.13 2.88
CA TYR A 10 12.83 0.07 2.03
C TYR A 10 13.26 1.44 1.52
N ILE A 11 12.32 2.24 1.00
CA ILE A 11 12.61 3.59 0.49
C ILE A 11 13.11 4.50 1.61
N PHE A 12 12.49 4.47 2.78
CA PHE A 12 12.91 5.29 3.92
C PHE A 12 14.27 4.87 4.46
N THR A 13 14.52 3.57 4.59
CA THR A 13 15.84 3.05 4.97
C THR A 13 16.92 3.47 3.97
N ALA A 14 16.64 3.38 2.67
CA ALA A 14 17.56 3.83 1.63
C ALA A 14 17.86 5.34 1.74
N ALA A 15 16.83 6.17 1.94
CA ALA A 15 16.98 7.61 2.10
C ALA A 15 17.79 7.99 3.35
N VAL A 16 17.60 7.29 4.47
CA VAL A 16 18.40 7.52 5.68
C VAL A 16 19.86 7.13 5.44
N ASN A 17 20.11 5.97 4.83
CA ASN A 17 21.45 5.49 4.54
C ASN A 17 22.21 6.38 3.54
N SER A 18 21.48 7.09 2.66
CA SER A 18 22.07 8.05 1.72
C SER A 18 22.21 9.47 2.29
N GLY A 19 22.01 9.67 3.60
CA GLY A 19 22.10 10.99 4.25
C GLY A 19 20.90 11.91 4.01
N LEU A 20 19.83 11.42 3.37
CA LEU A 20 18.61 12.16 3.05
C LEU A 20 17.51 11.93 4.11
N ALA A 21 17.88 11.90 5.38
CA ALA A 21 16.95 11.59 6.48
C ALA A 21 15.75 12.55 6.53
N TRP A 22 15.92 13.82 6.11
CA TRP A 22 14.82 14.79 6.05
C TRP A 22 13.71 14.35 5.07
N LEU A 23 14.05 13.72 3.95
CA LEU A 23 13.07 13.17 3.00
C LEU A 23 12.30 12.00 3.62
N ALA A 24 12.99 11.15 4.38
CA ALA A 24 12.34 10.06 5.11
C ALA A 24 11.33 10.60 6.12
N ILE A 25 11.68 11.66 6.86
CA ILE A 25 10.77 12.32 7.82
C ILE A 25 9.53 12.86 7.11
N VAL A 26 9.69 13.58 6.01
CA VAL A 26 8.57 14.10 5.21
C VAL A 26 7.68 12.95 4.72
N GLY A 27 8.27 11.85 4.25
CA GLY A 27 7.55 10.65 3.81
C GLY A 27 6.75 9.98 4.92
N VAL A 28 7.30 9.93 6.15
CA VAL A 28 6.60 9.41 7.33
C VAL A 28 5.43 10.30 7.71
N ILE A 29 5.62 11.63 7.76
CA ILE A 29 4.53 12.58 8.03
C ILE A 29 3.40 12.42 7.01
N ASN A 30 3.73 12.34 5.72
CA ASN A 30 2.73 12.13 4.67
C ASN A 30 1.97 10.80 4.85
N SER A 31 2.64 9.76 5.35
CA SER A 31 2.00 8.48 5.66
C SER A 31 1.03 8.58 6.84
N VAL A 32 1.36 9.37 7.87
CA VAL A 32 0.45 9.65 9.01
C VAL A 32 -0.77 10.43 8.55
N VAL A 33 -0.57 11.48 7.74
CA VAL A 33 -1.66 12.27 7.16
C VAL A 33 -2.58 11.38 6.31
N SER A 34 -2.03 10.49 5.49
CA SER A 34 -2.81 9.52 4.72
C SER A 34 -3.61 8.56 5.61
N ALA A 35 -3.02 8.10 6.72
CA ALA A 35 -3.70 7.21 7.67
C ALA A 35 -4.93 7.88 8.30
N TYR A 36 -4.86 9.18 8.60
CA TYR A 36 -6.02 9.95 9.07
C TYR A 36 -7.17 9.91 8.06
N TYR A 37 -6.88 10.11 6.77
CA TYR A 37 -7.90 10.04 5.72
C TYR A 37 -8.49 8.63 5.58
N TYR A 38 -7.68 7.57 5.67
CA TYR A 38 -8.18 6.19 5.61
C TYR A 38 -9.09 5.85 6.78
N VAL A 39 -8.72 6.24 8.01
CA VAL A 39 -9.57 6.03 9.19
C VAL A 39 -10.89 6.78 9.04
N ARG A 40 -10.88 8.00 8.50
CA ARG A 40 -12.11 8.75 8.22
C ARG A 40 -13.05 8.00 7.28
N VAL A 41 -12.53 7.40 6.20
CA VAL A 41 -13.32 6.58 5.27
C VAL A 41 -13.87 5.33 5.94
N ILE A 42 -13.04 4.59 6.69
CA ILE A 42 -13.47 3.40 7.44
C ILE A 42 -14.57 3.76 8.44
N ARG A 43 -14.42 4.89 9.14
CA ARG A 43 -15.44 5.40 10.06
C ARG A 43 -16.76 5.67 9.34
N THR A 44 -16.74 6.30 8.18
CA THR A 44 -17.94 6.50 7.37
C THR A 44 -18.56 5.18 6.91
N MET A 45 -17.74 4.19 6.54
CA MET A 45 -18.22 2.91 6.05
C MET A 45 -18.88 2.05 7.12
N TYR A 46 -18.36 2.07 8.36
CA TYR A 46 -18.80 1.13 9.40
C TYR A 46 -19.53 1.78 10.59
N LEU A 47 -19.29 3.07 10.89
CA LEU A 47 -19.81 3.72 12.10
C LEU A 47 -20.90 4.76 11.80
N GLN A 48 -21.15 5.12 10.53
CA GLN A 48 -22.23 6.03 10.18
C GLN A 48 -23.48 5.26 9.77
N PRO A 49 -24.68 5.69 10.21
CA PRO A 49 -25.93 5.06 9.81
C PRO A 49 -26.16 5.21 8.30
N SER A 50 -26.67 4.14 7.67
CA SER A 50 -26.96 4.15 6.24
C SER A 50 -28.17 5.04 5.94
N VAL A 51 -28.05 5.87 4.91
CA VAL A 51 -29.10 6.82 4.48
C VAL A 51 -30.18 6.11 3.64
N SER A 52 -29.86 4.94 3.07
CA SER A 52 -30.78 4.06 2.35
C SER A 52 -30.60 2.61 2.80
N GLN A 53 -31.66 1.80 2.66
CA GLN A 53 -31.67 0.35 2.88
C GLN A 53 -31.37 -0.44 1.58
N ASP A 54 -31.10 0.27 0.48
CA ASP A 54 -30.77 -0.36 -0.80
C ASP A 54 -29.48 -1.17 -0.68
N LYS A 55 -29.58 -2.48 -0.91
CA LYS A 55 -28.40 -3.34 -0.98
C LYS A 55 -27.61 -3.00 -2.23
N VAL A 56 -26.35 -2.62 -2.04
CA VAL A 56 -25.41 -2.48 -3.15
C VAL A 56 -25.15 -3.87 -3.74
N SER A 57 -25.70 -4.13 -4.92
CA SER A 57 -25.41 -5.34 -5.68
C SER A 57 -24.15 -5.11 -6.50
N ALA A 58 -23.03 -5.70 -6.07
CA ALA A 58 -21.78 -5.66 -6.81
C ALA A 58 -21.72 -6.86 -7.77
N PRO A 59 -21.30 -6.66 -9.04
CA PRO A 59 -21.09 -7.78 -9.96
C PRO A 59 -19.97 -8.70 -9.43
N VAL A 60 -20.03 -9.98 -9.80
CA VAL A 60 -19.03 -10.98 -9.39
C VAL A 60 -17.61 -10.56 -9.79
N SER A 61 -17.45 -9.84 -10.90
CA SER A 61 -16.16 -9.29 -11.34
C SER A 61 -15.52 -8.37 -10.29
N SER A 62 -16.30 -7.55 -9.58
CA SER A 62 -15.79 -6.67 -8.52
C SER A 62 -15.26 -7.48 -7.33
N TRP A 63 -15.96 -8.56 -6.95
CA TRP A 63 -15.52 -9.46 -5.88
C TRP A 63 -14.24 -10.20 -6.26
N VAL A 64 -14.16 -10.72 -7.48
CA VAL A 64 -12.95 -11.39 -8.00
C VAL A 64 -11.78 -10.41 -8.05
N ALA A 65 -12.00 -9.18 -8.52
CA ALA A 65 -10.96 -8.17 -8.56
C ALA A 65 -10.46 -7.81 -7.15
N LEU A 66 -11.36 -7.66 -6.18
CA LEU A 66 -11.01 -7.32 -4.80
C LEU A 66 -10.22 -8.44 -4.12
N THR A 67 -10.65 -9.69 -4.28
CA THR A 67 -9.97 -10.84 -3.68
C THR A 67 -8.60 -11.06 -4.32
N LEU A 68 -8.51 -10.95 -5.65
CA LEU A 68 -7.24 -11.06 -6.36
C LEU A 68 -6.26 -9.97 -5.93
N ALA A 69 -6.69 -8.70 -5.93
CA ALA A 69 -5.85 -7.58 -5.52
C ALA A 69 -5.38 -7.73 -4.06
N GLY A 70 -6.28 -8.10 -3.15
CA GLY A 70 -5.95 -8.35 -1.75
C GLY A 70 -4.97 -9.51 -1.56
N ALA A 71 -5.21 -10.63 -2.26
CA ALA A 71 -4.33 -11.80 -2.21
C ALA A 71 -2.93 -11.49 -2.74
N THR A 72 -2.82 -10.79 -3.88
CA THR A 72 -1.54 -10.35 -4.41
C THR A 72 -0.84 -9.41 -3.44
N MET A 73 -1.54 -8.44 -2.86
CA MET A 73 -0.97 -7.51 -1.88
C MET A 73 -0.39 -8.23 -0.65
N LEU A 74 -1.09 -9.24 -0.14
CA LEU A 74 -0.62 -10.06 0.97
C LEU A 74 0.57 -10.93 0.57
N TRP A 75 0.49 -11.61 -0.56
CA TRP A 75 1.58 -12.44 -1.09
C TRP A 75 2.87 -11.63 -1.26
N MET A 76 2.77 -10.45 -1.89
CA MET A 76 3.87 -9.53 -2.07
C MET A 76 4.43 -8.99 -0.74
N GLY A 77 3.58 -8.80 0.27
CA GLY A 77 4.00 -8.31 1.58
C GLY A 77 4.66 -9.36 2.47
N ILE A 78 4.31 -10.65 2.32
CA ILE A 78 4.90 -11.77 3.07
C ILE A 78 6.24 -12.19 2.45
N ALA A 79 6.34 -12.21 1.12
CA ALA A 79 7.54 -12.64 0.40
C ALA A 79 8.15 -11.51 -0.46
N PRO A 80 8.65 -10.42 0.15
CA PRO A 80 9.16 -9.25 -0.59
C PRO A 80 10.40 -9.56 -1.44
N GLY A 81 11.16 -10.61 -1.09
CA GLY A 81 12.38 -11.00 -1.81
C GLY A 81 12.17 -11.27 -3.30
N TYR A 82 11.00 -11.79 -3.70
CA TYR A 82 10.70 -12.01 -5.12
C TYR A 82 10.61 -10.69 -5.89
N ILE A 83 9.97 -9.67 -5.31
CA ILE A 83 9.77 -8.36 -5.94
C ILE A 83 11.08 -7.59 -6.01
N LEU A 84 11.88 -7.67 -4.94
CA LEU A 84 13.17 -6.99 -4.89
C LEU A 84 14.11 -7.51 -5.99
N ARG A 85 14.19 -8.83 -6.16
CA ARG A 85 15.01 -9.45 -7.23
C ARG A 85 14.57 -9.02 -8.63
N VAL A 86 13.26 -8.97 -8.87
CA VAL A 86 12.72 -8.49 -10.16
C VAL A 86 13.03 -7.01 -10.36
N SER A 87 12.93 -6.20 -9.30
CA SER A 87 13.23 -4.76 -9.34
C SER A 87 14.73 -4.50 -9.57
N GLU A 88 15.61 -5.26 -8.92
CA GLU A 88 17.06 -5.21 -9.13
C GLU A 88 17.42 -5.57 -10.57
N SER A 89 16.82 -6.65 -11.11
CA SER A 89 17.04 -7.05 -12.51
C SER A 89 16.62 -5.96 -13.50
N ALA A 90 15.47 -5.31 -13.25
CA ALA A 90 15.00 -4.19 -14.07
C ALA A 90 15.91 -2.95 -13.93
N ALA A 91 16.38 -2.65 -12.72
CA ALA A 91 17.28 -1.53 -12.47
C ALA A 91 18.63 -1.70 -13.18
N VAL A 92 19.17 -2.91 -13.26
CA VAL A 92 20.40 -3.21 -14.00
C VAL A 92 20.25 -2.96 -15.50
N VAL A 93 19.08 -3.27 -16.07
CA VAL A 93 18.80 -3.02 -17.51
C VAL A 93 18.63 -1.53 -17.81
N LEU A 94 18.09 -0.75 -16.87
CA LEU A 94 17.86 0.69 -17.03
C LEU A 94 19.07 1.57 -16.66
N GLY A 95 19.95 1.07 -15.79
CA GLY A 95 21.15 1.77 -15.32
C GLY A 95 22.45 1.34 -16.02
N GLY A 96 22.36 0.43 -17.00
CA GLY A 96 23.46 0.03 -17.89
C GLY A 96 23.59 0.92 -19.12
#